data_AF-A0A7W3TSA1-F1
#
_entry.id   AF-A0A7W3TSA1-F1
#
_cell.length_a   1.000
_cell.length_b   1.000
_cell.length_c   1.000
_cell.angle_alpha   90.00
_cell.angle_beta   90.00
_cell.angle_gamma   90.00
#
_symmetry.space_group_name_H-M   'P 1'
#
loop_
_entity.id
_entity.type
_entity.pdbx_description
1 polymer ?
#
loop_
_entity_poly.entity_id
_entity_poly.type
_entity_poly.pdbx_seq_one_letter_code
_entity_poly.pdbx_strand_id
1 'polypeptide(L)'
;MSEVTTNDIVNSAEISKKTFYNYYQNKHELLHDIEDELLNKLQQALITDRETLKNDNHLPDADEIKNLAGVAFNQTLSFCNENKHFLVNLLSSNGDMQLYQMIVELANDEFDARVPYLFGDIDISKADVKSPLPFAFIKTLYINTIVNLLMLWGAAPDSLSINEIKSIAGLVQTKSPVELIEIYKSYSE
;
A
#
# COMPACT_ATOMS: atom_id res chain seq x y z
N MET A 1 4.60 -3.44 20.64
CA MET A 1 3.22 -3.58 21.17
C MET A 1 3.10 -4.46 22.43
N SER A 2 4.04 -5.37 22.69
CA SER A 2 4.02 -6.25 23.86
C SER A 2 4.06 -5.51 25.21
N GLU A 3 4.74 -4.36 25.28
CA GLU A 3 5.00 -3.62 26.52
C GLU A 3 3.85 -2.70 27.00
N VAL A 4 2.93 -2.30 26.12
CA VAL A 4 1.81 -1.41 26.49
C VAL A 4 0.76 -2.21 27.27
N THR A 5 0.36 -1.74 28.44
CA THR A 5 -0.69 -2.38 29.26
C THR A 5 -2.04 -1.71 29.09
N THR A 6 -3.13 -2.40 29.44
CA THR A 6 -4.46 -1.78 29.51
C THR A 6 -4.49 -0.58 30.44
N ASN A 7 -3.66 -0.56 31.50
CA ASN A 7 -3.56 0.61 32.39
C ASN A 7 -2.99 1.82 31.65
N ASP A 8 -1.96 1.63 30.84
CA ASP A 8 -1.34 2.71 30.07
C ASP A 8 -2.34 3.30 29.07
N ILE A 9 -3.14 2.44 28.42
CA ILE A 9 -4.19 2.84 27.48
C ILE A 9 -5.26 3.69 28.19
N VAL A 10 -5.84 3.19 29.28
CA VAL A 10 -6.94 3.92 29.96
C VAL A 10 -6.48 5.22 30.59
N ASN A 11 -5.24 5.25 31.09
CA ASN A 11 -4.63 6.46 31.63
C ASN A 11 -4.39 7.50 30.53
N SER A 12 -3.83 7.07 29.38
CA SER A 12 -3.57 7.95 28.24
C SER A 12 -4.85 8.48 27.58
N ALA A 13 -5.93 7.69 27.59
CA ALA A 13 -7.23 8.08 27.04
C ALA A 13 -8.11 8.81 28.05
N GLU A 14 -7.65 9.01 29.29
CA GLU A 14 -8.41 9.63 30.39
C GLU A 14 -9.78 8.96 30.65
N ILE A 15 -9.86 7.63 30.48
CA ILE A 15 -11.08 6.84 30.71
C ILE A 15 -10.94 5.90 31.92
N SER A 16 -12.07 5.44 32.45
CA SER A 16 -12.05 4.40 33.48
C SER A 16 -11.81 3.00 32.87
N LYS A 17 -11.23 2.09 33.65
CA LYS A 17 -11.16 0.65 33.27
C LYS A 17 -12.52 0.06 32.96
N LYS A 18 -13.55 0.46 33.72
CA LYS A 18 -14.93 0.03 33.47
C LYS A 18 -15.40 0.46 32.08
N THR A 19 -15.07 1.69 31.68
CA THR A 19 -15.36 2.20 30.33
C THR A 19 -14.64 1.36 29.28
N PHE A 20 -13.34 1.09 29.44
CA PHE A 20 -12.60 0.23 28.51
C PHE A 20 -13.22 -1.15 28.36
N TYR A 21 -13.47 -1.84 29.48
CA TYR A 21 -14.02 -3.20 29.46
C TYR A 21 -15.50 -3.30 29.04
N ASN A 22 -16.21 -2.16 28.93
CA ASN A 22 -17.53 -2.15 28.29
C ASN A 22 -17.44 -2.30 26.76
N TYR A 23 -16.31 -1.90 26.16
CA TYR A 23 -16.10 -1.94 24.71
C TYR A 23 -15.16 -3.06 24.28
N TYR A 24 -14.11 -3.33 25.08
CA TYR A 24 -13.07 -4.28 24.72
C TYR A 24 -12.72 -5.21 25.89
N GLN A 25 -12.70 -6.52 25.65
CA GLN A 25 -12.29 -7.54 26.61
C GLN A 25 -10.81 -7.40 26.99
N ASN A 26 -9.96 -6.97 26.06
CA ASN A 26 -8.53 -6.79 26.28
C ASN A 26 -7.91 -5.86 25.23
N LYS A 27 -6.61 -5.55 25.38
CA LYS A 27 -5.88 -4.66 24.45
C LYS A 27 -5.75 -5.22 23.03
N HIS A 28 -5.80 -6.54 22.85
CA HIS A 28 -5.67 -7.17 21.53
C HIS A 28 -6.95 -6.98 20.71
N GLU A 29 -8.13 -7.00 21.34
CA GLU A 29 -9.40 -6.68 20.66
C GLU A 29 -9.44 -5.22 20.21
N LEU A 30 -9.04 -4.28 21.08
CA LEU A 30 -8.89 -2.87 20.68
C LEU A 30 -7.92 -2.71 19.50
N LEU A 31 -6.79 -3.41 19.53
CA LEU A 31 -5.83 -3.37 18.43
C LEU A 31 -6.45 -3.88 17.13
N HIS A 32 -7.12 -5.03 17.19
CA HIS A 32 -7.76 -5.63 16.03
C HIS A 32 -8.79 -4.69 15.40
N ASP A 33 -9.63 -4.03 16.20
CA ASP A 33 -10.59 -3.05 15.71
C ASP A 33 -9.91 -1.85 15.04
N ILE A 34 -8.78 -1.37 15.58
CA ILE A 34 -7.97 -0.31 14.94
C ILE A 34 -7.40 -0.79 13.59
N GLU A 35 -6.86 -2.01 13.55
CA GLU A 35 -6.30 -2.61 12.33
C GLU A 35 -7.37 -2.80 11.26
N ASP A 36 -8.54 -3.32 11.62
CA ASP A 36 -9.68 -3.48 10.73
C ASP A 36 -10.17 -2.13 10.21
N GLU A 37 -10.24 -1.10 11.06
CA GLU A 37 -10.60 0.25 10.62
C GLU A 37 -9.58 0.81 9.60
N LEU A 38 -8.28 0.63 9.87
CA LEU A 38 -7.20 1.06 8.98
C LEU A 38 -7.25 0.32 7.64
N LEU A 39 -7.43 -1.00 7.66
CA LEU A 39 -7.51 -1.83 6.45
C LEU A 39 -8.74 -1.50 5.62
N ASN A 40 -9.89 -1.30 6.26
CA ASN A 40 -11.12 -0.90 5.57
C ASN A 40 -10.96 0.46 4.87
N LYS A 41 -10.38 1.45 5.57
CA LYS A 41 -10.12 2.77 4.97
C LYS A 41 -9.09 2.71 3.84
N LEU A 42 -8.04 1.91 3.99
CA LEU A 42 -7.06 1.67 2.92
C LEU A 42 -7.73 1.02 1.70
N GLN A 43 -8.58 0.01 1.91
CA GLN A 43 -9.32 -0.64 0.83
C GLN A 43 -10.22 0.37 0.10
N GLN A 44 -10.94 1.24 0.82
CA GLN A 44 -11.76 2.28 0.17
C GLN A 44 -10.92 3.27 -0.64
N ALA A 45 -9.73 3.63 -0.16
CA ALA A 45 -8.80 4.48 -0.90
C ALA A 45 -8.32 3.79 -2.19
N LEU A 46 -7.95 2.51 -2.12
CA LEU A 46 -7.53 1.71 -3.27
C LEU A 46 -8.64 1.56 -4.32
N ILE A 47 -9.87 1.29 -3.87
CA ILE A 47 -11.07 1.23 -4.72
C ILE A 47 -11.27 2.58 -5.42
N THR A 48 -11.24 3.68 -4.66
CA THR A 48 -11.43 5.03 -5.22
C THR A 48 -10.39 5.34 -6.29
N ASP A 49 -9.11 5.05 -6.01
CA ASP A 49 -8.04 5.23 -6.99
C ASP A 49 -8.26 4.36 -8.23
N ARG A 50 -8.66 3.10 -8.08
CA ARG A 50 -8.96 2.20 -9.20
C ARG A 50 -10.09 2.71 -10.07
N GLU A 51 -11.17 3.24 -9.48
CA GLU A 51 -12.27 3.82 -10.26
C GLU A 51 -11.78 4.98 -11.15
N THR A 52 -10.78 5.75 -10.72
CA THR A 52 -10.19 6.81 -11.55
C THR A 52 -9.35 6.28 -12.73
N LEU A 53 -8.96 5.01 -12.70
CA LEU A 53 -8.20 4.35 -13.77
C LEU A 53 -9.11 3.74 -14.85
N LYS A 54 -10.42 3.64 -14.59
CA LYS A 54 -11.35 3.08 -15.56
C LYS A 54 -11.47 4.01 -16.76
N ASN A 55 -11.17 3.47 -17.94
CA ASN A 55 -11.45 4.10 -19.22
C ASN A 55 -12.34 3.17 -20.04
N ASP A 56 -13.59 3.58 -20.24
CA ASP A 56 -14.58 2.77 -20.96
C ASP A 56 -14.35 2.75 -22.49
N ASN A 57 -13.43 3.58 -23.01
CA ASN A 57 -13.26 3.76 -24.45
C ASN A 57 -12.16 2.87 -25.05
N HIS A 58 -11.07 2.60 -24.31
CA HIS A 58 -9.96 1.76 -24.76
C HIS A 58 -9.04 1.35 -23.61
N LEU A 59 -8.26 0.28 -23.83
CA LEU A 59 -7.17 -0.10 -22.92
C LEU A 59 -6.00 0.89 -23.07
N PRO A 60 -5.39 1.35 -21.97
CA PRO A 60 -4.31 2.31 -22.03
C PRO A 60 -3.04 1.69 -22.66
N ASP A 61 -2.35 2.46 -23.49
CA ASP A 61 -1.00 2.09 -23.95
C ASP A 61 0.07 2.31 -22.86
N ALA A 62 1.33 1.96 -23.15
CA ALA A 62 2.41 2.06 -22.16
C ALA A 62 2.69 3.50 -21.69
N ASP A 63 2.53 4.50 -22.56
CA ASP A 63 2.71 5.91 -22.20
C ASP A 63 1.50 6.43 -21.42
N GLU A 64 0.29 5.98 -21.75
CA GLU A 64 -0.93 6.25 -20.99
C GLU A 64 -0.86 5.64 -19.58
N ILE A 65 -0.42 4.38 -19.43
CA ILE A 65 -0.21 3.74 -18.11
C ILE A 65 0.79 4.55 -17.28
N LYS A 66 1.88 5.04 -17.90
CA LYS A 66 2.85 5.89 -17.23
C LYS A 66 2.23 7.21 -16.75
N ASN A 67 1.37 7.83 -17.55
CA ASN A 67 0.68 9.06 -17.15
C ASN A 67 -0.36 8.79 -16.04
N LEU A 68 -1.07 7.67 -16.12
CA LEU A 68 -2.01 7.20 -15.10
C LEU A 68 -1.32 6.95 -13.76
N ALA A 69 -0.04 6.59 -13.78
CA ALA A 69 0.72 6.34 -12.57
C ALA A 69 0.79 7.57 -11.62
N GLY A 70 0.68 8.78 -12.17
CA GLY A 70 0.59 10.02 -11.39
C GLY A 70 -0.72 10.21 -10.62
N VAL A 71 -1.78 9.49 -11.01
CA VAL A 71 -3.11 9.53 -10.36
C VAL A 71 -3.51 8.21 -9.69
N ALA A 72 -2.81 7.12 -9.99
CA ALA A 72 -3.13 5.75 -9.57
C ALA A 72 -3.09 5.49 -8.06
N PHE A 73 -2.56 6.43 -7.26
CA PHE A 73 -2.38 6.30 -5.81
C PHE A 73 -2.77 7.57 -5.06
N ASN A 74 -3.65 8.40 -5.61
CA ASN A 74 -4.00 9.69 -5.02
C ASN A 74 -4.58 9.55 -3.61
N GLN A 75 -5.63 8.77 -3.47
CA GLN A 75 -6.32 8.53 -2.21
C GLN A 75 -5.49 7.62 -1.30
N THR A 76 -4.85 6.61 -1.88
CA THR A 76 -3.98 5.68 -1.15
C THR A 76 -2.85 6.42 -0.44
N LEU A 77 -2.17 7.33 -1.14
CA LEU A 77 -1.09 8.13 -0.55
C LEU A 77 -1.60 9.18 0.44
N SER A 78 -2.78 9.77 0.23
CA SER A 78 -3.40 10.67 1.21
C SER A 78 -3.68 9.91 2.52
N PHE A 79 -4.31 8.74 2.41
CA PHE A 79 -4.59 7.87 3.54
C PHE A 79 -3.30 7.48 4.28
N CYS A 80 -2.27 7.04 3.54
CA CYS A 80 -0.98 6.68 4.16
C CYS A 80 -0.33 7.88 4.85
N ASN A 81 -0.48 9.09 4.32
CA ASN A 81 0.05 10.32 4.93
C ASN A 81 -0.71 10.69 6.21
N GLU A 82 -2.05 10.64 6.18
CA GLU A 82 -2.91 10.95 7.32
C GLU A 82 -2.73 9.96 8.48
N ASN A 83 -2.46 8.69 8.15
CA ASN A 83 -2.32 7.60 9.13
C ASN A 83 -0.85 7.20 9.37
N LYS A 84 0.10 8.02 8.91
CA LYS A 84 1.52 7.71 8.88
C LYS A 84 2.10 7.27 10.22
N HIS A 85 1.73 7.96 11.30
CA HIS A 85 2.19 7.62 12.65
C HIS A 85 1.76 6.21 13.08
N PHE A 86 0.54 5.79 12.74
CA PHE A 86 0.04 4.45 13.02
C PHE A 86 0.75 3.42 12.16
N LEU A 87 0.82 3.65 10.85
CA LEU A 87 1.43 2.73 9.89
C LEU A 87 2.91 2.48 10.20
N VAL A 88 3.70 3.52 10.48
CA VAL A 88 5.13 3.36 10.81
C VAL A 88 5.33 2.54 12.07
N ASN A 89 4.51 2.78 13.10
CA ASN A 89 4.65 2.07 14.37
C ASN A 89 4.17 0.62 14.27
N LEU A 90 3.02 0.38 13.64
CA LEU A 90 2.41 -0.95 13.50
C LEU A 90 3.16 -1.82 12.48
N LEU A 91 3.81 -1.23 11.48
CA LEU A 91 4.61 -1.97 10.49
C LEU A 91 6.10 -2.00 10.84
N SER A 92 6.50 -1.47 12.00
CA SER A 92 7.88 -1.55 12.48
C SER A 92 8.27 -2.99 12.85
N SER A 93 9.56 -3.24 13.04
CA SER A 93 10.07 -4.55 13.52
C SER A 93 9.52 -4.99 14.88
N ASN A 94 8.98 -4.05 15.68
CA ASN A 94 8.32 -4.30 16.97
C ASN A 94 6.78 -4.16 16.89
N GLY A 95 6.26 -4.00 15.68
CA GLY A 95 4.85 -3.83 15.35
C GLY A 95 4.11 -5.16 15.23
N ASP A 96 3.04 -5.16 14.44
CA ASP A 96 2.21 -6.33 14.18
C ASP A 96 2.53 -6.91 12.79
N MET A 97 3.16 -8.09 12.78
CA MET A 97 3.48 -8.80 11.55
C MET A 97 2.22 -9.26 10.80
N GLN A 98 1.12 -9.48 11.50
CA GLN A 98 -0.15 -9.87 10.90
C GLN A 98 -0.73 -8.71 10.07
N LEU A 99 -0.71 -7.48 10.59
CA LEU A 99 -1.16 -6.31 9.83
C LEU A 99 -0.37 -6.14 8.53
N TYR A 100 0.96 -6.32 8.56
CA TYR A 100 1.77 -6.27 7.34
C TYR A 100 1.31 -7.31 6.30
N GLN A 101 1.05 -8.55 6.74
CA GLN A 101 0.54 -9.61 5.85
C GLN A 101 -0.81 -9.24 5.26
N MET A 102 -1.74 -8.70 6.06
CA MET A 102 -3.06 -8.25 5.60
C MET A 102 -2.97 -7.09 4.60
N ILE A 103 -2.03 -6.16 4.77
CA ILE A 103 -1.78 -5.09 3.78
C ILE A 103 -1.26 -5.68 2.46
N VAL A 104 -0.35 -6.67 2.53
CA VAL A 104 0.17 -7.34 1.33
C VAL A 104 -0.95 -8.10 0.62
N GLU A 105 -1.82 -8.80 1.35
CA GLU A 105 -3.00 -9.48 0.79
C GLU A 105 -3.94 -8.48 0.11
N LEU A 106 -4.29 -7.39 0.79
CA LEU A 106 -5.12 -6.32 0.22
C LEU A 106 -4.51 -5.71 -1.05
N ALA A 107 -3.20 -5.51 -1.07
CA ALA A 107 -2.50 -5.01 -2.25
C ALA A 107 -2.52 -6.04 -3.40
N ASN A 108 -2.41 -7.34 -3.09
CA ASN A 108 -2.52 -8.42 -4.08
C ASN A 108 -3.92 -8.46 -4.72
N ASP A 109 -4.97 -8.33 -3.91
CA ASP A 109 -6.35 -8.29 -4.40
C ASP A 109 -6.59 -7.05 -5.26
N GLU A 110 -6.04 -5.90 -4.85
CA GLU A 110 -6.13 -4.67 -5.62
C GLU A 110 -5.43 -4.77 -6.98
N PHE A 111 -4.25 -5.40 -7.03
CA PHE A 111 -3.55 -5.63 -8.29
C PHE A 111 -4.39 -6.48 -9.24
N ASP A 112 -4.97 -7.58 -8.77
CA ASP A 112 -5.83 -8.43 -9.60
C ASP A 112 -7.06 -7.66 -10.11
N ALA A 113 -7.64 -6.80 -9.27
CA ALA A 113 -8.75 -5.95 -9.66
C ALA A 113 -8.35 -4.87 -10.69
N ARG A 114 -7.08 -4.43 -10.71
CA ARG A 114 -6.56 -3.44 -11.67
C ARG A 114 -6.14 -4.03 -13.00
N VAL A 115 -5.74 -5.30 -13.05
CA VAL A 115 -5.22 -5.95 -14.26
C VAL A 115 -6.16 -5.79 -15.47
N PRO A 116 -7.47 -6.04 -15.38
CA PRO A 116 -8.37 -5.89 -16.53
C PRO A 116 -8.42 -4.46 -17.08
N TYR A 117 -8.28 -3.44 -16.22
CA TYR A 117 -8.34 -2.03 -16.64
C TYR A 117 -7.05 -1.56 -17.30
N LEU A 118 -5.91 -2.10 -16.89
CA LEU A 118 -4.60 -1.68 -17.38
C LEU A 118 -4.08 -2.55 -18.53
N PHE A 119 -4.46 -3.83 -18.55
CA PHE A 119 -3.87 -4.82 -19.45
C PHE A 119 -4.91 -5.69 -20.18
N GLY A 120 -6.20 -5.52 -19.87
CA GLY A 120 -7.28 -6.36 -20.40
C GLY A 120 -7.31 -7.77 -19.81
N ASP A 121 -8.09 -8.64 -20.45
CA ASP A 121 -8.22 -10.04 -20.03
C ASP A 121 -6.96 -10.84 -20.39
N ILE A 122 -6.18 -11.21 -19.38
CA ILE A 122 -5.00 -12.07 -19.54
C ILE A 122 -5.34 -13.49 -19.08
N ASP A 123 -5.21 -14.47 -19.98
CA ASP A 123 -5.25 -15.89 -19.61
C ASP A 123 -3.91 -16.29 -18.98
N ILE A 124 -3.78 -16.04 -17.66
CA ILE A 124 -2.58 -16.31 -16.87
C ILE A 124 -2.20 -17.79 -16.96
N SER A 125 -3.18 -18.70 -16.91
CA SER A 125 -2.93 -20.15 -16.95
C SER A 125 -2.21 -20.58 -18.23
N LYS A 126 -2.60 -20.00 -19.36
CA LYS A 126 -2.00 -20.26 -20.66
C LYS A 126 -0.69 -19.53 -20.86
N ALA A 127 -0.57 -18.31 -20.32
CA ALA A 127 0.66 -17.51 -20.37
C ALA A 127 1.79 -18.19 -19.58
N ASP A 128 1.50 -18.69 -18.38
CA ASP A 128 2.50 -19.31 -17.49
C ASP A 128 3.09 -20.60 -18.07
N VAL A 129 2.35 -21.35 -18.89
CA VAL A 129 2.90 -22.55 -19.58
C VAL A 129 4.00 -22.18 -20.58
N LYS A 130 3.92 -20.99 -21.19
CA LYS A 130 4.83 -20.55 -22.25
C LYS A 130 5.91 -19.58 -21.76
N SER A 131 5.61 -18.84 -20.71
CA SER A 131 6.48 -17.81 -20.17
C SER A 131 7.64 -18.45 -19.39
N PRO A 132 8.89 -18.00 -19.58
CA PRO A 132 9.99 -18.37 -18.69
C PRO A 132 9.88 -17.71 -17.31
N LEU A 133 8.96 -16.75 -17.14
CA LEU A 133 8.71 -16.00 -15.91
C LEU A 133 7.23 -16.16 -15.50
N PRO A 134 6.92 -16.87 -14.41
CA PRO A 134 5.54 -17.02 -13.95
C PRO A 134 4.94 -15.69 -13.51
N PHE A 135 3.65 -15.49 -13.80
CA PHE A 135 2.93 -14.26 -13.47
C PHE A 135 2.97 -13.94 -11.97
N ALA A 136 2.93 -14.97 -11.12
CA ALA A 136 3.05 -14.81 -9.66
C ALA A 136 4.32 -14.05 -9.26
N PHE A 137 5.46 -14.28 -9.94
CA PHE A 137 6.71 -13.56 -9.64
C PHE A 137 6.63 -12.08 -10.04
N ILE A 138 5.99 -11.79 -11.18
CA ILE A 138 5.75 -10.41 -11.64
C ILE A 138 4.87 -9.69 -10.62
N LYS A 139 3.76 -10.32 -10.20
CA LYS A 139 2.85 -9.79 -9.19
C LYS A 139 3.58 -9.54 -7.87
N THR A 140 4.33 -10.51 -7.36
CA THR A 140 5.09 -10.36 -6.10
C THR A 140 6.10 -9.22 -6.17
N LEU A 141 6.83 -9.07 -7.28
CA LEU A 141 7.78 -7.96 -7.45
C LEU A 141 7.07 -6.60 -7.46
N TYR A 142 5.95 -6.49 -8.18
CA TYR A 142 5.17 -5.26 -8.24
C TYR A 142 4.65 -4.87 -6.85
N ILE A 143 3.95 -5.78 -6.17
CA ILE A 143 3.37 -5.52 -4.84
C ILE A 143 4.43 -5.14 -3.82
N ASN A 144 5.50 -5.94 -3.72
CA ASN A 144 6.56 -5.68 -2.74
C ASN A 144 7.27 -4.36 -3.01
N THR A 145 7.46 -3.97 -4.27
CA THR A 145 8.08 -2.68 -4.61
C THR A 145 7.21 -1.52 -4.13
N ILE A 146 5.89 -1.56 -4.38
CA ILE A 146 4.97 -0.50 -3.96
C ILE A 146 4.83 -0.44 -2.44
N VAL A 147 4.56 -1.57 -1.79
CA VAL A 147 4.43 -1.62 -0.33
C VAL A 147 5.71 -1.11 0.33
N ASN A 148 6.89 -1.59 -0.08
CA ASN A 148 8.14 -1.15 0.51
C ASN A 148 8.48 0.32 0.23
N LEU A 149 8.14 0.84 -0.95
CA LEU A 149 8.30 2.26 -1.25
C LEU A 149 7.45 3.13 -0.30
N LEU A 150 6.19 2.74 -0.08
CA LEU A 150 5.29 3.45 0.81
C LEU A 150 5.75 3.35 2.27
N MET A 151 6.25 2.19 2.71
CA MET A 151 6.84 2.04 4.05
C MET A 151 8.09 2.90 4.23
N LEU A 152 8.98 2.94 3.23
CA LEU A 152 10.20 3.76 3.26
C LEU A 152 9.84 5.25 3.38
N TRP A 153 8.89 5.72 2.57
CA TRP A 153 8.38 7.08 2.68
C TRP A 153 7.68 7.33 4.02
N GLY A 154 6.96 6.33 4.53
CA GLY A 154 6.41 6.27 5.88
C GLY A 154 7.45 6.58 6.95
N ALA A 155 8.58 5.88 6.91
CA ALA A 155 9.66 6.02 7.88
C ALA A 155 10.44 7.34 7.79
N ALA A 156 10.35 8.07 6.67
CA ALA A 156 11.07 9.33 6.42
C ALA A 156 10.15 10.48 5.93
N PRO A 157 9.22 10.99 6.77
CA PRO A 157 8.19 11.95 6.34
C PRO A 157 8.65 13.21 5.67
N ASP A 158 9.73 13.79 6.17
CA ASP A 158 10.18 15.11 5.71
C ASP A 158 11.06 15.01 4.46
N SER A 159 11.27 13.79 3.93
CA SER A 159 12.14 13.57 2.78
C SER A 159 11.47 13.89 1.44
N LEU A 160 10.14 13.68 1.33
CA LEU A 160 9.41 13.80 0.07
C LEU A 160 7.94 14.22 0.32
N SER A 161 7.45 15.17 -0.47
CA SER A 161 6.03 15.52 -0.56
C SER A 161 5.20 14.40 -1.21
N ILE A 162 3.88 14.47 -1.04
CA ILE A 162 2.93 13.55 -1.68
C ILE A 162 3.12 13.51 -3.22
N ASN A 163 3.41 14.65 -3.85
CA ASN A 163 3.59 14.70 -5.31
C ASN A 163 4.91 14.05 -5.76
N GLU A 164 5.97 14.18 -4.96
CA GLU A 164 7.25 13.56 -5.24
C GLU A 164 7.16 12.04 -5.10
N ILE A 165 6.54 11.52 -4.02
CA ILE A 165 6.37 10.08 -3.86
C ILE A 165 5.41 9.48 -4.90
N LYS A 166 4.38 10.22 -5.35
CA LYS A 166 3.54 9.82 -6.51
C LYS A 166 4.38 9.64 -7.77
N SER A 167 5.24 10.61 -8.06
CA SER A 167 6.09 10.59 -9.25
C SER A 167 7.05 9.39 -9.20
N ILE A 168 7.65 9.13 -8.03
CA ILE A 168 8.53 7.98 -7.82
C ILE A 168 7.75 6.66 -7.95
N ALA A 169 6.56 6.56 -7.32
CA ALA A 169 5.70 5.39 -7.42
C ALA A 169 5.36 5.06 -8.87
N GLY A 170 5.09 6.07 -9.70
CA GLY A 170 4.82 5.84 -11.12
C GLY A 170 6.03 5.41 -11.94
N LEU A 171 7.23 5.94 -11.61
CA LEU A 171 8.47 5.49 -12.22
C LEU A 171 8.76 4.02 -11.89
N VAL A 172 8.69 3.62 -10.61
CA VAL A 172 9.00 2.23 -10.21
C VAL A 172 8.04 1.19 -10.77
N GLN A 173 6.82 1.58 -11.14
CA GLN A 173 5.83 0.68 -11.74
C GLN A 173 6.06 0.45 -13.23
N THR A 174 6.67 1.41 -13.91
CA THR A 174 6.80 1.42 -15.36
C THR A 174 8.24 1.22 -15.83
N LYS A 175 9.19 1.17 -14.89
CA LYS A 175 10.62 1.03 -15.16
C LYS A 175 11.22 -0.10 -14.34
N SER A 176 12.10 -0.85 -14.98
CA SER A 176 12.97 -1.79 -14.28
C SER A 176 13.97 -1.06 -13.37
N PRO A 177 14.50 -1.71 -12.31
CA PRO A 177 15.53 -1.11 -11.47
C PRO A 177 16.77 -0.61 -12.23
N VAL A 178 17.14 -1.28 -13.32
CA VAL A 178 18.28 -0.87 -14.16
C VAL A 178 18.00 0.44 -14.88
N GLU A 179 16.82 0.58 -15.49
CA GLU A 179 16.42 1.84 -16.14
C GLU A 179 16.35 3.00 -15.15
N LEU A 180 15.88 2.75 -13.92
CA LEU A 180 15.86 3.77 -12.87
C LEU A 180 17.27 4.23 -12.47
N ILE A 181 18.25 3.32 -12.42
CA ILE A 181 19.65 3.66 -12.13
C ILE A 181 20.24 4.52 -13.25
N GLU A 182 19.95 4.21 -14.52
CA GLU A 182 20.42 5.03 -15.65
C GLU A 182 19.80 6.43 -15.63
N ILE A 183 18.50 6.55 -15.29
CA ILE A 183 17.86 7.86 -15.06
C ILE A 183 18.57 8.59 -13.93
N TYR A 184 18.86 7.92 -12.80
CA TYR A 184 19.51 8.55 -11.66
C TYR A 184 20.91 9.08 -11.97
N LYS A 185 21.70 8.34 -12.77
CA LYS A 185 23.03 8.77 -13.21
C LYS A 185 22.99 10.10 -13.96
N SER A 186 21.93 10.36 -14.75
CA SER A 186 21.79 11.63 -15.48
C SER A 186 21.65 12.88 -14.59
N TYR A 187 21.32 12.71 -13.30
CA TYR A 187 21.29 13.80 -12.32
C TYR A 187 22.62 13.98 -11.56
N SER A 188 23.58 13.08 -11.75
CA SER A 188 24.88 13.10 -11.07
C SER A 188 25.99 13.73 -11.93
N GLU A 189 25.64 14.16 -13.15
CA GLU A 189 26.50 14.88 -14.11
C GLU A 189 26.14 16.37 -14.13
#